data_AF-A0A5A5T9R9-F1
#
_entry.id   AF-A0A5A5T9R9-F1
#
_cell.length_a   1.000
_cell.length_b   1.000
_cell.length_c   1.000
_cell.angle_alpha   90.00
_cell.angle_beta   90.00
_cell.angle_gamma   90.00
#
_symmetry.space_group_name_H-M   'P 1'
#
loop_
_entity.id
_entity.type
_entity.pdbx_description
1 polymer ?
#
loop_
_entity_poly.entity_id
_entity_poly.type
_entity_poly.pdbx_seq_one_letter_code
_entity_poly.pdbx_strand_id
1 'polypeptide(L)'
;MEFEGDLDSLKETTLWLSQYDASRGIKRSIQLSEDEQVEITVPPGAYDGQKMYLDEADGYPHALLITIHITDKDEAVRNQTAPTVTSTTARTMPHNRHPLLPHRQHQRKLRLTAKMAIILSVLTLMVIGSGMLGYMTLYRPYMKQVQATATVDAIAAQTAQVKATRIAHQIATATAQARATLTALTQHQNNYDDIVNTRADINDDLHAPDTFNWDTGSGCSFTNQTYTATVTQHGFFLPCLAKNITLHNFMYQTDMNIVKGDAGGLIMRARDASSQSYIFVVGQDGSYSVYYYAGDDRKAAQTLTDGYSDTINTGNNTTNTLGVIASGTSLDFYINKKYITSIVNTRLTTGKIGVLANSYKHPTEIRYRHAKVWKL
;
A
#
# COMPACT_ATOMS: atom_id res chain seq x y z
N MET A 1 8.38 -2.74 -38.56
CA MET A 1 7.69 -3.85 -37.87
C MET A 1 7.09 -3.21 -36.65
N GLU A 2 5.84 -2.80 -36.82
CA GLU A 2 5.09 -1.84 -36.02
C GLU A 2 4.39 -2.63 -34.91
N PHE A 3 4.60 -2.25 -33.66
CA PHE A 3 3.72 -2.67 -32.56
C PHE A 3 2.66 -1.60 -32.42
N GLU A 4 1.60 -1.73 -33.20
CA GLU A 4 0.31 -1.08 -33.00
C GLU A 4 -0.39 -1.81 -31.86
N GLY A 5 -0.16 -1.35 -30.62
CA GLY A 5 -0.90 -1.78 -29.45
C GLY A 5 -2.07 -0.84 -29.23
N ASP A 6 -3.26 -1.32 -29.56
CA ASP A 6 -4.55 -0.64 -29.46
C ASP A 6 -4.84 -0.24 -27.99
N LEU A 7 -4.86 1.08 -27.71
CA LEU A 7 -5.16 1.65 -26.38
C LEU A 7 -6.67 1.57 -26.03
N ASP A 8 -7.49 0.98 -26.91
CA ASP A 8 -8.95 0.86 -26.74
C ASP A 8 -9.38 -0.39 -25.93
N SER A 9 -8.43 -1.11 -25.31
CA SER A 9 -8.71 -2.39 -24.64
C SER A 9 -8.50 -2.42 -23.12
N LEU A 10 -8.24 -1.27 -22.47
CA LEU A 10 -8.12 -1.26 -21.01
C LEU A 10 -9.48 -1.55 -20.37
N LYS A 11 -9.65 -2.76 -19.85
CA LYS A 11 -10.83 -3.13 -19.06
C LYS A 11 -10.59 -2.69 -17.61
N GLU A 12 -11.58 -2.05 -17.01
CA GLU A 12 -11.57 -1.71 -15.59
C GLU A 12 -12.55 -2.61 -14.83
N THR A 13 -12.14 -3.10 -13.68
CA THR A 13 -13.02 -3.87 -12.79
C THR A 13 -12.72 -3.62 -11.33
N THR A 14 -13.69 -3.97 -10.48
CA THR A 14 -13.59 -3.81 -9.04
C THR A 14 -13.56 -5.18 -8.36
N LEU A 15 -12.54 -5.41 -7.53
CA LEU A 15 -12.43 -6.61 -6.71
C LEU A 15 -12.78 -6.27 -5.26
N TRP A 16 -13.90 -6.81 -4.79
CA TRP A 16 -14.34 -6.70 -3.41
C TRP A 16 -13.68 -7.77 -2.54
N LEU A 17 -12.96 -7.35 -1.51
CA LEU A 17 -12.29 -8.22 -0.55
C LEU A 17 -12.79 -7.94 0.87
N SER A 18 -12.68 -8.96 1.73
CA SER A 18 -12.77 -8.76 3.17
C SER A 18 -11.43 -8.24 3.71
N GLN A 19 -11.44 -7.59 4.88
CA GLN A 19 -10.21 -7.23 5.58
C GLN A 19 -9.31 -8.46 5.83
N TYR A 20 -9.93 -9.62 6.03
CA TYR A 20 -9.26 -10.89 6.24
C TYR A 20 -8.53 -11.39 4.98
N ASP A 21 -9.18 -11.35 3.82
CA ASP A 21 -8.60 -11.78 2.55
C ASP A 21 -7.48 -10.84 2.11
N ALA A 22 -7.68 -9.52 2.24
CA ALA A 22 -6.67 -8.51 1.95
C ALA A 22 -5.41 -8.67 2.80
N SER A 23 -5.55 -9.02 4.09
CA SER A 23 -4.42 -9.16 5.01
C SER A 23 -3.49 -10.35 4.72
N ARG A 24 -4.01 -11.42 4.10
CA ARG A 24 -3.26 -12.67 3.88
C ARG A 24 -2.95 -12.97 2.42
N GLY A 25 -3.48 -12.16 1.52
CA GLY A 25 -3.42 -12.41 0.09
C GLY A 25 -4.40 -13.51 -0.28
N ILE A 26 -4.92 -13.43 -1.48
CA ILE A 26 -5.94 -14.36 -1.97
C ILE A 26 -5.81 -14.52 -3.47
N LYS A 27 -6.14 -15.71 -3.97
CA LYS A 27 -6.41 -15.94 -5.38
C LYS A 27 -7.91 -15.87 -5.62
N ARG A 28 -8.37 -15.03 -6.55
CA ARG A 28 -9.78 -14.86 -6.89
C ARG A 28 -9.97 -14.91 -8.39
N SER A 29 -10.88 -15.76 -8.85
CA SER A 29 -11.35 -15.73 -10.23
C SER A 29 -12.40 -14.63 -10.39
N ILE A 30 -12.19 -13.73 -11.34
CA ILE A 30 -13.14 -12.71 -11.75
C ILE A 30 -13.64 -13.07 -13.16
N GLN A 31 -14.95 -12.96 -13.36
CA GLN A 31 -15.56 -13.06 -14.69
C GLN A 31 -15.52 -11.68 -15.35
N LEU A 32 -14.91 -11.56 -16.53
CA LEU A 32 -14.83 -10.32 -17.29
C LEU A 32 -15.91 -10.23 -18.39
N SER A 33 -16.31 -11.37 -18.96
CA SER A 33 -17.42 -11.51 -19.93
C SER A 33 -17.99 -12.94 -19.88
N GLU A 34 -19.06 -13.27 -20.61
CA GLU A 34 -19.70 -14.61 -20.52
C GLU A 34 -18.72 -15.79 -20.73
N ASP A 35 -17.66 -15.61 -21.53
CA ASP A 35 -16.67 -16.64 -21.85
C ASP A 35 -15.25 -16.36 -21.29
N GLU A 36 -15.06 -15.31 -20.49
CA GLU A 36 -13.74 -14.87 -20.01
C GLU A 36 -13.65 -14.87 -18.47
N GLN A 37 -12.88 -15.81 -17.91
CA GLN A 37 -12.51 -15.85 -16.49
C GLN A 37 -11.02 -15.64 -16.31
N VAL A 38 -10.67 -14.80 -15.34
CA VAL A 38 -9.29 -14.44 -15.01
C VAL A 38 -9.04 -14.70 -13.52
N GLU A 39 -8.10 -15.59 -13.21
CA GLU A 39 -7.62 -15.80 -11.83
C GLU A 39 -6.62 -14.71 -11.47
N ILE A 40 -6.91 -13.92 -10.46
CA ILE A 40 -6.09 -12.81 -9.97
C ILE A 40 -5.48 -13.19 -8.63
N THR A 41 -4.18 -12.99 -8.50
CA THR A 41 -3.47 -13.16 -7.23
C THR A 41 -3.29 -11.81 -6.56
N VAL A 42 -4.05 -11.56 -5.49
CA VAL A 42 -3.87 -10.39 -4.64
C VAL A 42 -2.79 -10.72 -3.60
N PRO A 43 -1.67 -9.98 -3.55
CA PRO A 43 -0.65 -10.21 -2.54
C PRO A 43 -1.15 -9.87 -1.13
N PRO A 44 -0.58 -10.48 -0.08
CA PRO A 44 -0.88 -10.10 1.31
C PRO A 44 -0.59 -8.63 1.57
N GLY A 45 -1.49 -7.95 2.29
CA GLY A 45 -1.34 -6.54 2.67
C GLY A 45 -2.01 -5.57 1.69
N ALA A 46 -2.97 -6.03 0.89
CA ALA A 46 -3.73 -5.13 0.03
C ALA A 46 -4.57 -4.14 0.84
N TYR A 47 -4.82 -2.94 0.29
CA TYR A 47 -5.58 -1.87 0.95
C TYR A 47 -6.73 -1.34 0.08
N ASP A 48 -7.72 -0.71 0.71
CA ASP A 48 -8.89 -0.14 0.03
C ASP A 48 -8.47 0.98 -0.94
N GLY A 49 -8.97 0.93 -2.17
CA GLY A 49 -8.60 1.82 -3.26
C GLY A 49 -7.30 1.45 -3.98
N GLN A 50 -6.62 0.35 -3.60
CA GLN A 50 -5.42 -0.11 -4.30
C GLN A 50 -5.76 -0.50 -5.74
N LYS A 51 -5.02 0.07 -6.71
CA LYS A 51 -5.12 -0.29 -8.12
C LYS A 51 -4.02 -1.28 -8.49
N MET A 52 -4.37 -2.35 -9.20
CA MET A 52 -3.44 -3.33 -9.76
C MET A 52 -3.59 -3.36 -11.27
N TYR A 53 -2.47 -3.35 -11.99
CA TYR A 53 -2.43 -3.45 -13.44
C TYR A 53 -1.92 -4.83 -13.83
N LEU A 54 -2.62 -5.49 -14.75
CA LEU A 54 -2.25 -6.79 -15.30
C LEU A 54 -2.17 -6.66 -16.83
N ASP A 55 -1.11 -7.19 -17.43
CA ASP A 55 -0.90 -7.16 -18.89
C ASP A 55 -0.48 -8.53 -19.46
N GLU A 56 -0.08 -8.53 -20.73
CA GLU A 56 0.37 -9.73 -21.46
C GLU A 56 1.58 -10.41 -20.81
N ALA A 57 2.44 -9.69 -20.09
CA ALA A 57 3.59 -10.25 -19.39
C ALA A 57 3.17 -11.09 -18.17
N ASP A 58 1.99 -10.81 -17.61
CA ASP A 58 1.37 -11.57 -16.51
C ASP A 58 0.47 -12.72 -16.99
N GLY A 59 0.39 -12.95 -18.31
CA GLY A 59 -0.37 -14.05 -18.92
C GLY A 59 -1.81 -13.68 -19.31
N TYR A 60 -2.13 -12.40 -19.45
CA TYR A 60 -3.48 -11.93 -19.80
C TYR A 60 -3.53 -11.32 -21.21
N PRO A 61 -4.55 -11.66 -22.02
CA PRO A 61 -4.62 -11.21 -23.42
C PRO A 61 -4.95 -9.72 -23.60
N HIS A 62 -5.29 -8.99 -22.52
CA HIS A 62 -5.65 -7.57 -22.54
C HIS A 62 -5.13 -6.86 -21.28
N ALA A 63 -4.91 -5.55 -21.37
CA ALA A 63 -4.60 -4.70 -20.22
C ALA A 63 -5.82 -4.61 -19.29
N LEU A 64 -5.66 -4.96 -18.02
CA LEU A 64 -6.71 -4.96 -17.01
C LEU A 64 -6.31 -4.13 -15.80
N LEU A 65 -7.12 -3.13 -15.45
CA LEU A 65 -6.99 -2.35 -14.22
C LEU A 65 -8.01 -2.81 -13.18
N ILE A 66 -7.52 -3.25 -12.02
CA ILE A 66 -8.37 -3.74 -10.92
C ILE A 66 -8.28 -2.76 -9.76
N THR A 67 -9.41 -2.22 -9.33
CA THR A 67 -9.50 -1.45 -8.08
C THR A 67 -9.97 -2.38 -6.95
N ILE A 68 -9.18 -2.49 -5.89
CA ILE A 68 -9.52 -3.27 -4.71
C ILE A 68 -10.40 -2.43 -3.80
N HIS A 69 -11.56 -2.97 -3.41
CA HIS A 69 -12.36 -2.41 -2.34
C HIS A 69 -12.47 -3.37 -1.17
N ILE A 70 -12.19 -2.88 0.04
CA ILE A 70 -12.26 -3.67 1.26
C ILE A 70 -13.55 -3.32 2.00
N THR A 71 -14.37 -4.34 2.26
CA THR A 71 -15.64 -4.17 2.99
C THR A 71 -15.68 -5.03 4.23
N ASP A 72 -16.22 -4.45 5.31
CA ASP A 72 -16.65 -5.20 6.50
C ASP A 72 -18.00 -5.87 6.20
N LYS A 73 -17.95 -6.99 5.46
CA LYS A 73 -19.11 -7.88 5.31
C LYS A 73 -18.76 -9.30 5.70
N ASP A 74 -18.62 -9.49 7.01
CA ASP A 74 -18.91 -10.77 7.67
C ASP A 74 -20.28 -10.65 8.37
N GLU A 75 -21.35 -10.56 7.58
CA GLU A 75 -22.71 -10.86 8.03
C GLU A 75 -23.29 -12.00 7.18
N ALA A 76 -22.67 -13.18 7.28
CA ALA A 76 -23.31 -14.49 7.12
C ALA A 76 -22.32 -15.60 7.50
N VAL A 77 -22.79 -16.58 8.27
CA VAL A 77 -22.08 -17.79 8.75
C VAL A 77 -21.28 -17.62 10.06
N ARG A 78 -21.97 -17.19 11.12
CA ARG A 78 -21.71 -17.73 12.46
C ARG A 78 -23.02 -17.93 13.21
N ASN A 79 -23.72 -19.00 12.87
CA ASN A 79 -24.69 -19.62 13.76
C ASN A 79 -24.54 -21.13 13.67
N GLN A 80 -23.62 -21.66 14.49
CA GLN A 80 -23.74 -22.95 15.15
C GLN A 80 -22.58 -23.16 16.14
N THR A 81 -22.96 -23.29 17.42
CA THR A 81 -22.26 -23.94 18.53
C THR A 81 -20.95 -23.33 19.02
N ALA A 82 -21.08 -22.32 19.87
CA ALA A 82 -20.19 -22.16 21.01
C ALA A 82 -20.61 -23.16 22.12
N PRO A 83 -19.71 -23.99 22.69
CA PRO A 83 -19.95 -24.55 23.99
C PRO A 83 -19.59 -23.52 25.05
N THR A 84 -20.62 -23.09 25.77
CA THR A 84 -20.58 -22.42 27.07
C THR A 84 -19.60 -23.14 27.99
N VAL A 85 -18.49 -22.48 28.36
CA VAL A 85 -17.68 -22.92 29.50
C VAL A 85 -18.40 -22.44 30.75
N THR A 86 -19.32 -23.28 31.22
CA THR A 86 -19.94 -23.14 32.53
C THR A 86 -18.86 -23.42 33.58
N SER A 87 -18.43 -22.37 34.27
CA SER A 87 -17.69 -22.47 35.52
C SER A 87 -18.57 -23.16 36.56
N THR A 88 -18.38 -24.48 36.72
CA THR A 88 -19.06 -25.28 37.73
C THR A 88 -18.01 -25.96 38.61
N THR A 89 -18.05 -25.57 39.90
CA THR A 89 -17.57 -26.28 41.08
C THR A 89 -16.06 -26.53 41.24
N ALA A 90 -15.41 -25.61 41.96
CA ALA A 90 -14.45 -26.01 42.97
C ALA A 90 -15.19 -26.79 44.07
N ARG A 91 -15.22 -28.12 43.95
CA ARG A 91 -15.65 -29.01 45.02
C ARG A 91 -14.41 -29.54 45.71
N THR A 92 -14.13 -28.92 46.85
CA THR A 92 -13.33 -29.41 47.96
C THR A 92 -13.59 -30.91 48.19
N MET A 93 -12.57 -31.74 48.02
CA MET A 93 -12.57 -33.10 48.58
C MET A 93 -12.21 -33.00 50.07
N PRO A 94 -12.97 -33.68 50.95
CA PRO A 94 -12.88 -33.51 52.38
C PRO A 94 -11.64 -34.22 52.94
N HIS A 95 -10.97 -33.51 53.85
CA HIS A 95 -10.13 -34.09 54.87
C HIS A 95 -11.03 -34.85 55.85
N ASN A 96 -11.07 -36.17 55.79
CA ASN A 96 -11.67 -36.99 56.83
C ASN A 96 -10.61 -37.89 57.44
N ARG A 97 -10.13 -37.47 58.62
CA ARG A 97 -9.40 -38.30 59.56
C ARG A 97 -10.41 -39.23 60.24
N HIS A 98 -10.31 -40.53 60.01
CA HIS A 98 -10.89 -41.52 60.93
C HIS A 98 -9.74 -42.25 61.66
N PRO A 99 -9.79 -42.35 63.01
CA PRO A 99 -8.83 -43.10 63.79
C PRO A 99 -8.89 -44.60 63.47
N LEU A 100 -7.71 -45.20 63.33
CA LEU A 100 -7.50 -46.64 63.32
C LEU A 100 -8.02 -47.23 64.65
N LEU A 101 -9.07 -48.06 64.59
CA LEU A 101 -9.41 -48.98 65.67
C LEU A 101 -8.27 -50.01 65.83
N PRO A 102 -7.88 -50.38 67.06
CA PRO A 102 -6.87 -51.42 67.26
C PRO A 102 -7.47 -52.77 66.88
N HIS A 103 -7.11 -53.30 65.72
CA HIS A 103 -7.46 -54.67 65.37
C HIS A 103 -6.50 -55.64 66.09
N ARG A 104 -6.99 -56.19 67.20
CA ARG A 104 -6.32 -57.23 67.99
C ARG A 104 -6.25 -58.51 67.14
N GLN A 105 -5.08 -58.80 66.57
CA GLN A 105 -4.81 -60.06 65.88
C GLN A 105 -4.90 -61.23 66.87
N HIS A 106 -5.97 -62.00 66.80
CA HIS A 106 -5.96 -63.38 67.28
C HIS A 106 -5.35 -64.26 66.19
N GLN A 107 -4.06 -64.59 66.35
CA GLN A 107 -3.42 -65.64 65.55
C GLN A 107 -4.08 -66.99 65.88
N ARG A 108 -5.06 -67.39 65.07
CA ARG A 108 -5.40 -68.81 64.94
C ARG A 108 -4.45 -69.42 63.91
N LYS A 109 -3.51 -70.23 64.39
CA LYS A 109 -2.65 -71.07 63.55
C LYS A 109 -3.52 -72.05 62.77
N LEU A 110 -3.87 -71.69 61.54
CA LEU A 110 -4.48 -72.62 60.59
C LEU A 110 -3.36 -73.54 60.08
N ARG A 111 -3.42 -74.81 60.47
CA ARG A 111 -2.49 -75.83 59.96
C ARG A 111 -2.83 -76.10 58.49
N LEU A 112 -2.15 -75.39 57.58
CA LEU A 112 -2.19 -75.67 56.15
C LEU A 112 -1.37 -76.92 55.85
N THR A 113 -2.02 -77.95 55.32
CA THR A 113 -1.35 -79.14 54.78
C THR A 113 -0.63 -78.79 53.47
N ALA A 114 0.50 -79.46 53.18
CA ALA A 114 1.42 -79.14 52.09
C ALA A 114 0.78 -79.00 50.69
N LYS A 115 -0.36 -79.64 50.44
CA LYS A 115 -1.13 -79.52 49.18
C LYS A 115 -1.83 -78.15 49.02
N MET A 116 -2.24 -77.51 50.11
CA MET A 116 -2.84 -76.16 50.08
C MET A 116 -1.79 -75.06 49.86
N ALA A 117 -0.56 -75.26 50.35
CA ALA A 117 0.54 -74.32 50.14
C ALA A 117 0.98 -74.24 48.66
N ILE A 118 1.00 -75.39 47.97
CA ILE A 118 1.31 -75.44 46.53
C ILE A 118 0.22 -74.73 45.72
N ILE A 119 -1.06 -74.96 46.02
CA ILE A 119 -2.18 -74.29 45.33
C ILE A 119 -2.13 -72.76 45.54
N LEU A 120 -1.83 -72.28 46.74
CA LEU A 120 -1.65 -70.85 47.01
C LEU A 120 -0.43 -70.25 46.30
N SER A 121 0.67 -70.99 46.17
CA SER A 121 1.86 -70.54 45.42
C SER A 121 1.59 -70.43 43.91
N VAL A 122 0.82 -71.36 43.34
CA VAL A 122 0.42 -71.32 41.93
C VAL A 122 -0.59 -70.20 41.68
N LEU A 123 -1.55 -69.99 42.59
CA LEU A 123 -2.50 -68.88 42.50
C LEU A 123 -1.81 -67.52 42.59
N THR A 124 -0.83 -67.36 43.48
CA THR A 124 -0.06 -66.11 43.57
C THR A 124 0.76 -65.85 42.32
N LEU A 125 1.40 -66.87 41.73
CA LEU A 125 2.08 -66.75 40.43
C LEU A 125 1.12 -66.42 39.28
N MET A 126 -0.09 -66.99 39.26
CA MET A 126 -1.12 -66.62 38.29
C MET A 126 -1.57 -65.17 38.44
N VAL A 127 -1.74 -64.68 39.67
CA VAL A 127 -2.14 -63.28 39.93
C VAL A 127 -1.02 -62.31 39.53
N ILE A 128 0.23 -62.65 39.82
CA ILE A 128 1.38 -61.83 39.40
C ILE A 128 1.55 -61.88 37.87
N GLY A 129 1.41 -63.05 37.24
CA GLY A 129 1.52 -63.22 35.79
C GLY A 129 0.42 -62.50 35.02
N SER A 130 -0.84 -62.59 35.48
CA SER A 130 -1.98 -61.86 34.90
C SER A 130 -1.88 -60.35 35.11
N GLY A 131 -1.40 -59.91 36.28
CA GLY A 131 -1.09 -58.50 36.54
C GLY A 131 0.02 -57.96 35.63
N MET A 132 1.09 -58.74 35.42
CA MET A 132 2.21 -58.37 34.54
C MET A 132 1.79 -58.34 33.07
N LEU A 133 0.97 -59.29 32.64
CA LEU A 133 0.35 -59.29 31.30
C LEU A 133 -0.55 -58.08 31.11
N GLY A 134 -1.48 -57.80 32.02
CA GLY A 134 -2.34 -56.61 31.95
C GLY A 134 -1.57 -55.29 31.97
N TYR A 135 -0.49 -55.23 32.75
CA TYR A 135 0.43 -54.10 32.75
C TYR A 135 1.11 -53.90 31.39
N MET A 136 1.62 -54.98 30.79
CA MET A 136 2.31 -54.93 29.49
C MET A 136 1.36 -54.66 28.32
N THR A 137 0.17 -55.26 28.30
CA THR A 137 -0.75 -55.23 27.15
C THR A 137 -1.76 -54.09 27.19
N LEU A 138 -2.13 -53.59 28.37
CA LEU A 138 -3.13 -52.53 28.51
C LEU A 138 -2.52 -51.24 29.05
N TYR A 139 -1.84 -51.29 30.19
CA TYR A 139 -1.39 -50.08 30.88
C TYR A 139 -0.22 -49.37 30.17
N ARG A 140 0.81 -50.12 29.77
CA ARG A 140 1.99 -49.58 29.09
C ARG A 140 1.67 -48.91 27.74
N PRO A 141 0.88 -49.51 26.82
CA PRO A 141 0.48 -48.84 25.58
C PRO A 141 -0.47 -47.65 25.82
N TYR A 142 -1.37 -47.73 26.81
CA TYR A 142 -2.22 -46.61 27.20
C TYR A 142 -1.40 -45.40 27.66
N MET A 143 -0.42 -45.60 28.55
CA MET A 143 0.45 -44.51 29.00
C MET A 143 1.30 -43.92 27.86
N LYS A 144 1.75 -44.74 26.90
CA LYS A 144 2.43 -44.26 25.69
C LYS A 144 1.50 -43.42 24.80
N GLN A 145 0.24 -43.81 24.63
CA GLN A 145 -0.74 -43.03 23.89
C GLN A 145 -1.04 -41.69 24.58
N VAL A 146 -1.25 -41.67 25.90
CA VAL A 146 -1.48 -40.43 26.67
C VAL A 146 -0.29 -39.46 26.52
N GLN A 147 0.95 -39.95 26.58
CA GLN A 147 2.15 -39.13 26.35
C GLN A 147 2.26 -38.63 24.90
N ALA A 148 1.93 -39.48 23.91
CA ALA A 148 1.94 -39.10 22.50
C ALA A 148 0.90 -38.00 22.21
N THR A 149 -0.32 -38.13 22.74
CA THR A 149 -1.38 -37.11 22.59
C THR A 149 -0.98 -35.79 23.26
N ALA A 150 -0.47 -35.83 24.50
CA ALA A 150 -0.01 -34.62 25.19
C ALA A 150 1.12 -33.89 24.42
N THR A 151 1.99 -34.64 23.73
CA THR A 151 3.05 -34.06 22.89
C THR A 151 2.48 -33.41 21.63
N VAL A 152 1.51 -34.03 20.97
CA VAL A 152 0.83 -33.48 19.79
C VAL A 152 0.05 -32.20 20.15
N ASP A 153 -0.67 -32.21 21.27
CA ASP A 153 -1.41 -31.03 21.74
C ASP A 153 -0.47 -29.87 22.09
N ALA A 154 0.68 -30.15 22.71
CA ALA A 154 1.70 -29.14 23.00
C ALA A 154 2.31 -28.54 21.72
N ILE A 155 2.61 -29.37 20.72
CA ILE A 155 3.11 -28.90 19.41
C ILE A 155 2.03 -28.08 18.67
N ALA A 156 0.77 -28.51 18.73
CA ALA A 156 -0.35 -27.78 18.14
C ALA A 156 -0.55 -26.41 18.82
N ALA A 157 -0.49 -26.37 20.15
CA ALA A 157 -0.56 -25.13 20.93
C ALA A 157 0.61 -24.18 20.64
N GLN A 158 1.85 -24.71 20.57
CA GLN A 158 3.03 -23.91 20.23
C GLN A 158 2.94 -23.39 18.79
N THR A 159 2.50 -24.22 17.85
CA THR A 159 2.29 -23.81 16.45
C THR A 159 1.21 -22.74 16.35
N ALA A 160 0.10 -22.87 17.10
CA ALA A 160 -0.94 -21.87 17.17
C ALA A 160 -0.42 -20.55 17.76
N GLN A 161 0.41 -20.59 18.81
CA GLN A 161 1.01 -19.40 19.40
C GLN A 161 2.02 -18.72 18.46
N VAL A 162 2.87 -19.49 17.77
CA VAL A 162 3.81 -18.95 16.78
C VAL A 162 3.05 -18.30 15.62
N LYS A 163 1.98 -18.95 15.13
CA LYS A 163 1.13 -18.40 14.08
C LYS A 163 0.44 -17.10 14.53
N ALA A 164 -0.15 -17.08 15.72
CA ALA A 164 -0.78 -15.89 16.29
C ALA A 164 0.21 -14.73 16.45
N THR A 165 1.42 -15.02 16.93
CA THR A 165 2.48 -14.02 17.11
C THR A 165 2.94 -13.45 15.77
N ARG A 166 3.11 -14.29 14.73
CA ARG A 166 3.49 -13.84 13.39
C ARG A 166 2.43 -12.92 12.78
N ILE A 167 1.15 -13.31 12.88
CA ILE A 167 0.03 -12.50 12.40
C ILE A 167 -0.01 -11.16 13.14
N ALA A 168 0.12 -11.18 14.47
CA ALA A 168 0.15 -9.96 15.28
C ALA A 168 1.30 -9.02 14.86
N HIS A 169 2.49 -9.56 14.59
CA HIS A 169 3.62 -8.77 14.12
C HIS A 169 3.41 -8.18 12.72
N GLN A 170 2.85 -8.96 11.77
CA GLN A 170 2.53 -8.47 10.43
C GLN A 170 1.49 -7.34 10.47
N ILE A 171 0.43 -7.50 11.26
CA ILE A 171 -0.61 -6.47 11.43
C ILE A 171 -0.01 -5.22 12.08
N ALA A 172 0.82 -5.38 13.12
CA ALA A 172 1.47 -4.24 13.78
C ALA A 172 2.37 -3.46 12.82
N THR A 173 3.18 -4.14 12.02
CA THR A 173 4.05 -3.51 11.01
C THR A 173 3.25 -2.82 9.91
N ALA A 174 2.23 -3.48 9.34
CA ALA A 174 1.38 -2.88 8.32
C ALA A 174 0.63 -1.64 8.85
N THR A 175 0.12 -1.71 10.09
CA THR A 175 -0.55 -0.57 10.74
C THR A 175 0.43 0.58 11.00
N ALA A 176 1.65 0.27 11.45
CA ALA A 176 2.69 1.29 11.67
C ALA A 176 3.09 1.98 10.36
N GLN A 177 3.26 1.22 9.28
CA GLN A 177 3.56 1.76 7.95
C GLN A 177 2.41 2.63 7.42
N ALA A 178 1.16 2.17 7.51
CA ALA A 178 -0.01 2.95 7.09
C ALA A 178 -0.12 4.28 7.86
N ARG A 179 0.11 4.27 9.18
CA ARG A 179 0.12 5.49 9.99
C ARG A 179 1.27 6.43 9.61
N ALA A 180 2.46 5.89 9.32
CA ALA A 180 3.60 6.68 8.88
C ALA A 180 3.32 7.36 7.53
N THR A 181 2.79 6.62 6.56
CA THR A 181 2.40 7.16 5.25
C THR A 181 1.35 8.25 5.37
N LEU A 182 0.29 8.03 6.17
CA LEU A 182 -0.74 9.05 6.39
C LEU A 182 -0.16 10.32 7.04
N THR A 183 0.72 10.15 8.03
CA THR A 183 1.38 11.29 8.70
C THR A 183 2.24 12.08 7.72
N ALA A 184 3.01 11.41 6.87
CA ALA A 184 3.81 12.06 5.84
C ALA A 184 2.94 12.82 4.83
N LEU A 185 1.88 12.20 4.32
CA LEU A 185 0.91 12.84 3.43
C LEU A 185 0.29 14.10 4.05
N THR A 186 -0.17 14.00 5.30
CA THR A 186 -0.72 15.14 6.05
C THR A 186 0.33 16.23 6.24
N GLN A 187 1.58 15.89 6.52
CA GLN A 187 2.64 16.88 6.67
C GLN A 187 2.92 17.64 5.37
N HIS A 188 3.04 16.94 4.23
CA HIS A 188 3.23 17.61 2.94
C HIS A 188 2.04 18.50 2.57
N GLN A 189 0.82 18.07 2.89
CA GLN A 189 -0.36 18.91 2.68
C GLN A 189 -0.36 20.14 3.59
N ASN A 190 -0.06 19.97 4.89
CA ASN A 190 0.00 21.08 5.84
C ASN A 190 1.07 22.10 5.45
N ASN A 191 2.24 21.67 4.98
CA ASN A 191 3.29 22.57 4.49
C ASN A 191 2.77 23.49 3.37
N TYR A 192 2.01 22.94 2.43
CA TYR A 192 1.38 23.71 1.36
C TYR A 192 0.36 24.70 1.92
N ASP A 193 -0.55 24.21 2.77
CA ASP A 193 -1.63 25.02 3.34
C ASP A 193 -1.06 26.19 4.17
N ASP A 194 -0.02 25.94 4.97
CA ASP A 194 0.66 26.95 5.78
C ASP A 194 1.30 28.05 4.89
N ILE A 195 1.98 27.66 3.80
CA ILE A 195 2.64 28.62 2.91
C ILE A 195 1.60 29.48 2.16
N VAL A 196 0.57 28.87 1.55
CA VAL A 196 -0.41 29.63 0.74
C VAL A 196 -1.29 30.57 1.56
N ASN A 197 -1.39 30.34 2.88
CA ASN A 197 -2.06 31.24 3.81
C ASN A 197 -1.23 32.49 4.16
N THR A 198 0.04 32.55 3.73
CA THR A 198 0.89 33.74 3.84
C THR A 198 0.86 34.57 2.55
N ARG A 199 1.34 35.82 2.64
CA ARG A 199 1.46 36.70 1.47
C ARG A 199 2.60 36.21 0.56
N ALA A 200 2.30 35.98 -0.71
CA ALA A 200 3.29 35.67 -1.73
C ALA A 200 4.29 36.84 -1.92
N ASP A 201 5.57 36.51 -2.03
CA ASP A 201 6.65 37.47 -2.35
C ASP A 201 6.51 38.00 -3.78
N ILE A 202 6.06 37.14 -4.69
CA ILE A 202 5.79 37.48 -6.09
C ILE A 202 4.35 37.07 -6.38
N ASN A 203 3.61 37.99 -7.00
CA ASN A 203 2.25 37.77 -7.46
C ASN A 203 2.08 38.45 -8.82
N ASP A 204 2.24 37.67 -9.87
CA ASP A 204 2.19 38.08 -11.27
C ASP A 204 0.90 37.52 -11.89
N ASP A 205 0.06 38.40 -12.45
CA ASP A 205 -1.21 37.99 -13.04
C ASP A 205 -1.05 37.31 -14.42
N LEU A 206 0.16 37.42 -15.01
CA LEU A 206 0.50 36.96 -16.35
C LEU A 206 -0.35 37.60 -17.46
N HIS A 207 -0.81 38.84 -17.27
CA HIS A 207 -1.64 39.52 -18.26
C HIS A 207 -0.84 40.26 -19.34
N ALA A 208 0.35 40.76 -19.01
CA ALA A 208 1.20 41.53 -19.90
C ALA A 208 2.69 41.36 -19.54
N PRO A 209 3.63 41.71 -20.44
CA PRO A 209 5.05 41.72 -20.11
C PRO A 209 5.37 42.61 -18.91
N ASP A 210 6.28 42.16 -18.07
CA ASP A 210 6.62 42.81 -16.81
C ASP A 210 8.11 42.70 -16.46
N THR A 211 8.46 42.98 -15.20
CA THR A 211 9.85 42.98 -14.72
C THR A 211 10.50 41.59 -14.67
N PHE A 212 9.72 40.49 -14.66
CA PHE A 212 10.25 39.13 -14.67
C PHE A 212 10.69 38.69 -16.07
N ASN A 213 10.36 39.48 -17.11
CA ASN A 213 10.81 39.32 -18.49
C ASN A 213 10.55 37.88 -18.99
N TRP A 214 9.31 37.45 -18.89
CA TRP A 214 8.83 36.18 -19.43
C TRP A 214 9.15 36.08 -20.93
N ASP A 215 9.53 34.87 -21.36
CA ASP A 215 9.83 34.60 -22.75
C ASP A 215 8.71 35.04 -23.71
N THR A 216 9.09 35.66 -24.81
CA THR A 216 8.17 35.99 -25.90
C THR A 216 8.78 35.56 -27.22
N GLY A 217 7.94 35.07 -28.14
CA GLY A 217 8.39 34.41 -29.37
C GLY A 217 8.49 32.89 -29.21
N SER A 218 8.78 32.18 -30.31
CA SER A 218 8.88 30.72 -30.40
C SER A 218 7.65 29.90 -29.94
N GLY A 219 6.54 30.58 -29.58
CA GLY A 219 5.30 29.99 -29.08
C GLY A 219 4.89 30.45 -27.68
N CYS A 220 5.69 31.30 -27.02
CA CYS A 220 5.33 32.00 -25.78
C CYS A 220 4.82 33.42 -26.11
N SER A 221 3.67 33.83 -25.58
CA SER A 221 3.14 35.18 -25.80
C SER A 221 2.13 35.62 -24.76
N PHE A 222 1.96 36.93 -24.59
CA PHE A 222 0.82 37.51 -23.86
C PHE A 222 -0.33 37.74 -24.84
N THR A 223 -1.41 36.96 -24.70
CA THR A 223 -2.59 37.03 -25.58
C THR A 223 -3.85 37.01 -24.72
N ASN A 224 -4.81 37.90 -25.03
CA ASN A 224 -6.10 37.97 -24.33
C ASN A 224 -5.99 38.06 -22.79
N GLN A 225 -5.03 38.84 -22.28
CA GLN A 225 -4.76 38.96 -20.84
C GLN A 225 -4.47 37.58 -20.20
N THR A 226 -3.68 36.76 -20.89
CA THR A 226 -3.09 35.51 -20.38
C THR A 226 -1.72 35.32 -20.98
N TYR A 227 -0.89 34.55 -20.31
CA TYR A 227 0.35 34.06 -20.90
C TYR A 227 0.08 32.71 -21.55
N THR A 228 0.33 32.62 -22.85
CA THR A 228 0.04 31.44 -23.67
C THR A 228 1.34 30.76 -24.09
N ALA A 229 1.40 29.45 -23.90
CA ALA A 229 2.45 28.59 -24.45
C ALA A 229 1.84 27.70 -25.54
N THR A 230 2.45 27.68 -26.72
CA THR A 230 1.97 26.92 -27.89
C THR A 230 3.09 26.10 -28.51
N VAL A 231 2.85 24.83 -28.75
CA VAL A 231 3.75 23.97 -29.53
C VAL A 231 2.97 23.25 -30.64
N THR A 232 3.44 23.39 -31.88
CA THR A 232 2.82 22.75 -33.06
C THR A 232 3.53 21.47 -33.47
N GLN A 233 4.80 21.31 -33.08
CA GLN A 233 5.60 20.14 -33.41
C GLN A 233 5.27 18.97 -32.48
N HIS A 234 4.98 17.82 -33.06
CA HIS A 234 4.70 16.58 -32.34
C HIS A 234 5.95 16.03 -31.63
N GLY A 235 5.76 15.45 -30.44
CA GLY A 235 6.83 14.90 -29.61
C GLY A 235 7.82 15.96 -29.13
N PHE A 236 7.33 17.17 -28.88
CA PHE A 236 8.15 18.30 -28.43
C PHE A 236 7.42 19.08 -27.34
N PHE A 237 8.19 19.64 -26.41
CA PHE A 237 7.69 20.62 -25.47
C PHE A 237 8.35 21.97 -25.71
N LEU A 238 7.60 23.04 -25.52
CA LEU A 238 8.10 24.40 -25.59
C LEU A 238 8.23 24.97 -24.17
N PRO A 239 9.45 25.26 -23.68
CA PRO A 239 9.63 25.98 -22.43
C PRO A 239 9.39 27.48 -22.60
N CYS A 240 8.76 28.08 -21.59
CA CYS A 240 8.52 29.52 -21.50
C CYS A 240 8.97 30.00 -20.10
N LEU A 241 10.16 30.60 -20.00
CA LEU A 241 10.80 30.93 -18.72
C LEU A 241 10.61 32.40 -18.34
N ALA A 242 10.55 32.65 -17.04
CA ALA A 242 10.80 33.98 -16.48
C ALA A 242 12.31 34.23 -16.47
N LYS A 243 12.80 35.17 -17.29
CA LYS A 243 14.26 35.35 -17.48
C LYS A 243 14.93 36.13 -16.35
N ASN A 244 14.22 37.01 -15.67
CA ASN A 244 14.77 37.89 -14.66
C ASN A 244 14.42 37.45 -13.23
N ILE A 245 14.66 36.17 -12.94
CA ILE A 245 14.46 35.59 -11.61
C ILE A 245 15.46 34.45 -11.38
N THR A 246 15.88 34.24 -10.14
CA THR A 246 16.59 33.03 -9.73
C THR A 246 16.22 32.72 -8.30
N LEU A 247 15.77 31.50 -8.05
CA LEU A 247 15.27 31.04 -6.77
C LEU A 247 16.06 29.82 -6.29
N HIS A 248 16.13 29.63 -4.97
CA HIS A 248 16.74 28.47 -4.32
C HIS A 248 15.67 27.58 -3.68
N ASN A 249 15.20 27.99 -2.48
CA ASN A 249 14.04 27.42 -1.84
C ASN A 249 12.83 28.30 -2.11
N PHE A 250 11.76 27.71 -2.62
CA PHE A 250 10.56 28.44 -2.99
C PHE A 250 9.36 27.52 -3.11
N MET A 251 8.17 28.07 -2.90
CA MET A 251 6.95 27.53 -3.46
C MET A 251 6.61 28.31 -4.73
N TYR A 252 6.26 27.63 -5.82
CA TYR A 252 5.78 28.24 -7.07
C TYR A 252 4.42 27.63 -7.44
N GLN A 253 3.45 28.48 -7.74
CA GLN A 253 2.09 28.09 -8.13
C GLN A 253 1.61 28.90 -9.33
N THR A 254 0.82 28.28 -10.22
CA THR A 254 0.12 28.97 -11.32
C THR A 254 -1.18 28.23 -11.66
N ASP A 255 -2.14 28.94 -12.24
CA ASP A 255 -3.30 28.31 -12.89
C ASP A 255 -2.97 27.96 -14.33
N MET A 256 -3.26 26.72 -14.72
CA MET A 256 -3.03 26.15 -16.05
C MET A 256 -4.35 25.75 -16.70
N ASN A 257 -4.62 26.21 -17.91
CA ASN A 257 -5.77 25.84 -18.70
C ASN A 257 -5.33 25.26 -20.05
N ILE A 258 -5.58 23.97 -20.27
CA ILE A 258 -5.27 23.30 -21.54
C ILE A 258 -6.37 23.69 -22.53
N VAL A 259 -6.09 24.58 -23.48
CA VAL A 259 -7.10 25.05 -24.45
C VAL A 259 -7.37 23.97 -25.49
N LYS A 260 -6.29 23.35 -25.96
CA LYS A 260 -6.28 22.20 -26.87
C LYS A 260 -4.95 21.47 -26.77
N GLY A 261 -4.94 20.22 -27.20
CA GLY A 261 -3.74 19.40 -27.27
C GLY A 261 -3.58 18.53 -26.03
N ASP A 262 -2.34 18.24 -25.63
CA ASP A 262 -2.08 17.08 -24.77
C ASP A 262 -1.79 17.46 -23.31
N ALA A 263 -0.78 18.29 -23.07
CA ALA A 263 -0.31 18.54 -21.71
C ALA A 263 0.37 19.93 -21.55
N GLY A 264 0.36 20.42 -20.32
CA GLY A 264 1.12 21.60 -19.90
C GLY A 264 1.91 21.30 -18.63
N GLY A 265 2.45 22.32 -17.98
CA GLY A 265 3.21 22.10 -16.76
C GLY A 265 4.01 23.28 -16.25
N LEU A 266 4.78 22.99 -15.20
CA LEU A 266 5.71 23.91 -14.54
C LEU A 266 7.15 23.52 -14.86
N ILE A 267 8.00 24.55 -15.00
CA ILE A 267 9.46 24.43 -15.03
C ILE A 267 10.02 25.05 -13.76
N MET A 268 11.01 24.39 -13.17
CA MET A 268 11.67 24.85 -11.95
C MET A 268 13.17 24.56 -11.97
N ARG A 269 13.91 25.44 -11.30
CA ARG A 269 15.38 25.42 -11.22
C ARG A 269 16.05 25.36 -12.60
N ALA A 270 15.45 26.02 -13.59
CA ALA A 270 15.99 26.05 -14.95
C ALA A 270 17.30 26.85 -15.03
N ARG A 271 18.23 26.36 -15.86
CA ARG A 271 19.53 27.00 -16.15
C ARG A 271 19.70 27.17 -17.65
N ASP A 272 19.64 28.42 -18.11
CA ASP A 272 19.75 28.76 -19.54
C ASP A 272 21.04 28.22 -20.19
N ALA A 273 22.18 28.35 -19.51
CA ALA A 273 23.49 28.04 -20.09
C ALA A 273 23.69 26.54 -20.40
N SER A 274 22.90 25.67 -19.75
CA SER A 274 23.04 24.22 -19.86
C SER A 274 21.74 23.52 -20.23
N SER A 275 20.65 24.28 -20.42
CA SER A 275 19.29 23.77 -20.64
C SER A 275 18.87 22.67 -19.65
N GLN A 276 19.28 22.82 -18.40
CA GLN A 276 18.96 21.89 -17.32
C GLN A 276 17.77 22.41 -16.53
N SER A 277 16.82 21.54 -16.20
CA SER A 277 15.65 21.90 -15.41
C SER A 277 14.95 20.68 -14.81
N TYR A 278 14.17 20.89 -13.75
CA TYR A 278 13.08 19.98 -13.42
C TYR A 278 11.80 20.45 -14.11
N ILE A 279 11.01 19.51 -14.59
CA ILE A 279 9.76 19.78 -15.30
C ILE A 279 8.65 18.93 -14.69
N PHE A 280 7.53 19.55 -14.34
CA PHE A 280 6.32 18.88 -13.87
C PHE A 280 5.22 19.03 -14.92
N VAL A 281 4.86 17.93 -15.56
CA VAL A 281 3.89 17.86 -16.66
C VAL A 281 2.58 17.30 -16.13
N VAL A 282 1.46 17.91 -16.55
CA VAL A 282 0.10 17.42 -16.26
C VAL A 282 -0.68 17.35 -17.58
N GLY A 283 -1.20 16.16 -17.87
CA GLY A 283 -1.96 15.85 -19.08
C GLY A 283 -3.46 16.04 -18.93
N GLN A 284 -4.14 16.31 -20.03
CA GLN A 284 -5.60 16.37 -20.07
C GLN A 284 -6.27 15.02 -19.75
N ASP A 285 -5.54 13.92 -19.80
CA ASP A 285 -6.00 12.55 -19.53
C ASP A 285 -5.92 12.16 -18.04
N GLY A 286 -5.50 13.08 -17.17
CA GLY A 286 -5.33 12.82 -15.74
C GLY A 286 -3.96 12.22 -15.39
N SER A 287 -3.03 12.15 -16.35
CA SER A 287 -1.65 11.78 -16.10
C SER A 287 -0.84 12.96 -15.55
N TYR A 288 0.20 12.63 -14.78
CA TYR A 288 1.26 13.57 -14.44
C TYR A 288 2.63 12.90 -14.55
N SER A 289 3.67 13.72 -14.75
CA SER A 289 5.04 13.24 -14.79
C SER A 289 6.01 14.32 -14.32
N VAL A 290 7.07 13.91 -13.64
CA VAL A 290 8.17 14.77 -13.22
C VAL A 290 9.46 14.29 -13.88
N TYR A 291 10.11 15.20 -14.59
CA TYR A 291 11.35 14.93 -15.31
C TYR A 291 12.49 15.77 -14.76
N TYR A 292 13.70 15.22 -14.82
CA TYR A 292 14.94 15.98 -14.85
C TYR A 292 15.45 16.03 -16.29
N TYR A 293 15.65 17.23 -16.84
CA TYR A 293 16.32 17.42 -18.12
C TYR A 293 17.79 17.73 -17.89
N ALA A 294 18.66 16.92 -18.48
CA ALA A 294 20.11 17.08 -18.34
C ALA A 294 20.73 18.08 -19.34
N GLY A 295 19.96 18.53 -20.34
CA GLY A 295 20.37 19.46 -21.41
C GLY A 295 19.40 19.46 -22.59
N ASP A 296 19.85 19.97 -23.74
CA ASP A 296 19.03 20.18 -24.96
C ASP A 296 18.71 18.92 -25.79
N ASP A 297 19.31 17.77 -25.47
CA ASP A 297 19.03 16.53 -26.21
C ASP A 297 17.64 15.98 -25.80
N ARG A 298 16.83 15.55 -26.77
CA ARG A 298 15.56 14.84 -26.51
C ARG A 298 15.75 13.59 -25.63
N LYS A 299 16.93 12.96 -25.65
CA LYS A 299 17.30 11.84 -24.75
C LYS A 299 17.73 12.29 -23.37
N ALA A 300 17.81 13.59 -23.09
CA ALA A 300 18.23 14.13 -21.80
C ALA A 300 17.12 14.09 -20.74
N ALA A 301 15.89 13.76 -21.13
CA ALA A 301 14.77 13.60 -20.20
C ALA A 301 14.94 12.32 -19.37
N GLN A 302 15.10 12.49 -18.05
CA GLN A 302 15.07 11.41 -17.08
C GLN A 302 13.76 11.50 -16.28
N THR A 303 12.88 10.52 -16.43
CA THR A 303 11.69 10.39 -15.58
C THR A 303 12.11 10.15 -14.13
N LEU A 304 11.57 10.96 -13.22
CA LEU A 304 11.79 10.83 -11.78
C LEU A 304 10.59 10.18 -11.09
N THR A 305 9.38 10.51 -11.53
CA THR A 305 8.13 9.90 -11.10
C THR A 305 7.04 10.23 -12.12
N ASP A 306 6.04 9.37 -12.23
CA ASP A 306 4.85 9.55 -13.06
C ASP A 306 3.69 8.76 -12.45
N GLY A 307 2.47 9.07 -12.91
CA GLY A 307 1.26 8.39 -12.47
C GLY A 307 -0.01 9.11 -12.92
N TYR A 308 -1.12 8.73 -12.31
CA TYR A 308 -2.44 9.32 -12.55
C TYR A 308 -3.01 9.91 -11.25
N SER A 309 -3.88 10.91 -11.36
CA SER A 309 -4.58 11.47 -10.20
C SER A 309 -5.98 11.94 -10.53
N ASP A 310 -6.95 11.48 -9.74
CA ASP A 310 -8.35 11.94 -9.81
C ASP A 310 -8.53 13.41 -9.36
N THR A 311 -7.46 14.02 -8.83
CA THR A 311 -7.45 15.46 -8.52
C THR A 311 -7.33 16.33 -9.76
N ILE A 312 -6.90 15.78 -10.90
CA ILE A 312 -6.72 16.51 -12.15
C ILE A 312 -8.09 16.68 -12.81
N ASN A 313 -8.45 17.93 -13.11
CA ASN A 313 -9.56 18.21 -13.99
C ASN A 313 -9.15 17.83 -15.41
N THR A 314 -9.74 16.76 -15.93
CA THR A 314 -9.42 16.19 -17.25
C THR A 314 -10.10 16.96 -18.39
N GLY A 315 -9.65 16.71 -19.62
CA GLY A 315 -10.16 17.34 -20.84
C GLY A 315 -9.62 18.74 -21.13
N ASN A 316 -10.08 19.29 -22.26
CA ASN A 316 -9.73 20.64 -22.69
C ASN A 316 -10.67 21.69 -22.09
N ASN A 317 -10.17 22.92 -21.99
CA ASN A 317 -10.80 24.10 -21.40
C ASN A 317 -11.13 23.94 -19.91
N THR A 318 -10.47 23.01 -19.22
CA THR A 318 -10.51 22.90 -17.76
C THR A 318 -9.26 23.52 -17.14
N THR A 319 -9.42 24.09 -15.96
CA THR A 319 -8.32 24.75 -15.24
C THR A 319 -7.83 23.85 -14.11
N ASN A 320 -6.52 23.70 -14.02
CA ASN A 320 -5.82 23.06 -12.92
C ASN A 320 -4.87 24.06 -12.26
N THR A 321 -4.90 24.20 -10.94
CA THR A 321 -3.88 24.95 -10.21
C THR A 321 -2.70 24.04 -9.93
N LEU A 322 -1.55 24.31 -10.54
CA LEU A 322 -0.34 23.55 -10.33
C LEU A 322 0.54 24.23 -9.30
N GLY A 323 1.18 23.44 -8.43
CA GLY A 323 2.10 23.93 -7.42
C GLY A 323 3.31 23.03 -7.22
N VAL A 324 4.44 23.63 -6.84
CA VAL A 324 5.62 22.92 -6.35
C VAL A 324 6.19 23.63 -5.12
N ILE A 325 6.61 22.87 -4.11
CA ILE A 325 7.50 23.34 -3.04
C ILE A 325 8.88 22.75 -3.31
N ALA A 326 9.85 23.58 -3.65
CA ALA A 326 11.24 23.21 -3.78
C ALA A 326 12.00 23.64 -2.53
N SER A 327 12.43 22.70 -1.69
CA SER A 327 13.13 22.97 -0.43
C SER A 327 14.37 22.08 -0.31
N GLY A 328 15.56 22.69 -0.35
CA GLY A 328 16.82 21.96 -0.41
C GLY A 328 16.85 21.01 -1.61
N THR A 329 16.90 19.71 -1.35
CA THR A 329 16.90 18.65 -2.37
C THR A 329 15.51 18.04 -2.61
N SER A 330 14.50 18.43 -1.84
CA SER A 330 13.13 17.92 -1.98
C SER A 330 12.31 18.82 -2.89
N LEU A 331 11.48 18.18 -3.72
CA LEU A 331 10.44 18.84 -4.52
C LEU A 331 9.12 18.12 -4.26
N ASP A 332 8.16 18.84 -3.68
CA ASP A 332 6.80 18.35 -3.42
C ASP A 332 5.83 18.95 -4.45
N PHE A 333 5.01 18.13 -5.09
CA PHE A 333 4.15 18.53 -6.20
C PHE A 333 2.68 18.50 -5.81
N TYR A 334 1.94 19.50 -6.30
CA TYR A 334 0.56 19.74 -5.96
C TYR A 334 -0.25 20.00 -7.21
N ILE A 335 -1.45 19.42 -7.27
CA ILE A 335 -2.45 19.70 -8.30
C ILE A 335 -3.75 20.04 -7.59
N ASN A 336 -4.41 21.12 -8.02
CA ASN A 336 -5.65 21.60 -7.42
C ASN A 336 -5.57 21.72 -5.89
N LYS A 337 -4.42 22.22 -5.41
CA LYS A 337 -4.11 22.44 -4.00
C LYS A 337 -4.01 21.16 -3.15
N LYS A 338 -3.89 19.99 -3.80
CA LYS A 338 -3.71 18.69 -3.16
C LYS A 338 -2.33 18.15 -3.45
N TYR A 339 -1.68 17.63 -2.42
CA TYR A 339 -0.42 16.91 -2.57
C TYR A 339 -0.59 15.69 -3.47
N ILE A 340 0.36 15.51 -4.40
CA ILE A 340 0.38 14.41 -5.36
C ILE A 340 1.54 13.46 -5.07
N THR A 341 2.76 14.00 -5.07
CA THR A 341 3.99 13.20 -4.93
C THR A 341 5.15 14.09 -4.51
N SER A 342 6.26 13.47 -4.12
CA SER A 342 7.52 14.15 -3.83
C SER A 342 8.70 13.39 -4.42
N ILE A 343 9.77 14.13 -4.72
CA ILE A 343 11.06 13.57 -5.13
C ILE A 343 12.16 14.16 -4.26
N VAL A 344 13.26 13.41 -4.14
CA VAL A 344 14.52 13.92 -3.61
C VAL A 344 15.57 13.85 -4.71
N ASN A 345 16.11 15.00 -5.10
CA ASN A 345 17.09 15.10 -6.16
C ASN A 345 18.08 16.24 -5.88
N THR A 346 19.38 15.96 -6.04
CA THR A 346 20.48 16.88 -5.69
C THR A 346 21.06 17.63 -6.89
N ARG A 347 20.60 17.34 -8.11
CA ARG A 347 21.25 17.84 -9.34
C ARG A 347 21.13 19.36 -9.51
N LEU A 348 19.97 19.94 -9.19
CA LEU A 348 19.74 21.38 -9.27
C LEU A 348 19.19 21.89 -7.94
N THR A 349 19.84 22.89 -7.36
CA THR A 349 19.42 23.56 -6.11
C THR A 349 18.89 24.97 -6.33
N THR A 350 19.21 25.58 -7.48
CA THR A 350 18.78 26.92 -7.86
C THR A 350 18.43 27.00 -9.33
N GLY A 351 17.62 27.99 -9.70
CA GLY A 351 17.44 28.40 -11.08
C GLY A 351 16.17 29.21 -11.30
N LYS A 352 15.80 29.34 -12.56
CA LYS A 352 14.59 30.03 -13.02
C LYS A 352 13.35 29.16 -12.85
N ILE A 353 12.20 29.82 -12.94
CA ILE A 353 10.89 29.18 -13.06
C ILE A 353 10.30 29.45 -14.43
N GLY A 354 9.31 28.66 -14.81
CA GLY A 354 8.58 28.87 -16.03
C GLY A 354 7.41 27.93 -16.17
N VAL A 355 6.82 27.95 -17.34
CA VAL A 355 5.71 27.09 -17.75
C VAL A 355 6.05 26.43 -19.09
N LEU A 356 5.25 25.48 -19.53
CA LEU A 356 5.46 24.85 -20.84
C LEU A 356 4.17 24.45 -21.55
N ALA A 357 4.27 24.22 -22.85
CA ALA A 357 3.30 23.41 -23.59
C ALA A 357 3.99 22.13 -24.04
N ASN A 358 3.34 20.98 -23.90
CA ASN A 358 3.91 19.68 -24.26
C ASN A 358 2.98 18.97 -25.25
N SER A 359 3.50 18.69 -26.45
CA SER A 359 2.81 17.93 -27.49
C SER A 359 3.36 16.52 -27.55
N TYR A 360 2.51 15.53 -27.27
CA TYR A 360 2.78 14.13 -27.54
C TYR A 360 2.34 13.77 -28.96
N LYS A 361 1.05 14.01 -29.26
CA LYS A 361 0.40 13.66 -30.52
C LYS A 361 -0.35 14.82 -31.15
N HIS A 362 -0.70 15.87 -30.41
CA HIS A 362 -1.53 16.97 -30.91
C HIS A 362 -0.85 18.32 -30.71
N PRO A 363 -1.00 19.27 -31.66
CA PRO A 363 -0.64 20.66 -31.43
C PRO A 363 -1.30 21.16 -30.14
N THR A 364 -0.50 21.73 -29.25
CA THR A 364 -0.90 22.04 -27.88
C THR A 364 -0.82 23.52 -27.60
N GLU A 365 -1.88 24.08 -27.03
CA GLU A 365 -1.99 25.48 -26.61
C GLU A 365 -2.49 25.52 -25.16
N ILE A 366 -1.71 26.14 -24.29
CA ILE A 366 -1.98 26.23 -22.86
C ILE A 366 -2.00 27.70 -22.45
N ARG A 367 -2.97 28.08 -21.62
CA ARG A 367 -3.05 29.41 -21.00
C ARG A 367 -2.69 29.33 -19.53
N TYR A 368 -1.85 30.27 -19.09
CA TYR A 368 -1.39 30.42 -17.73
C TYR A 368 -1.82 31.76 -17.14
N ARG A 369 -2.18 31.73 -15.86
CA ARG A 369 -2.54 32.91 -15.05
C ARG A 369 -2.03 32.76 -13.62
N HIS A 370 -1.94 33.88 -12.91
CA HIS A 370 -1.73 33.94 -11.45
C HIS A 370 -0.47 33.19 -10.98
N ALA A 371 0.69 33.53 -11.55
CA ALA A 371 1.97 33.02 -11.09
C ALA A 371 2.31 33.62 -9.71
N LYS A 372 2.41 32.76 -8.70
CA LYS A 372 2.73 33.15 -7.31
C LYS A 372 3.97 32.44 -6.83
N VAL A 373 4.84 33.16 -6.13
CA VAL A 373 6.04 32.59 -5.51
C VAL A 373 6.13 33.02 -4.04
N TRP A 374 6.46 32.06 -3.18
CA TRP A 374 6.87 32.29 -1.79
C TRP A 374 8.32 31.83 -1.65
N LYS A 375 9.18 32.66 -1.08
CA LYS A 375 10.57 32.31 -0.75
C LYS A 375 10.59 31.64 0.62
N LEU A 376 11.32 30.52 0.74
CA LEU A 376 11.32 29.66 1.93
C LEU A 376 12.64 29.70 2.70
#